data_AF-H9FGT3-F1
#
_entry.id   AF-H9FGT3-F1
#
_cell.length_a   1.000
_cell.length_b   1.000
_cell.length_c   1.000
_cell.angle_alpha   90.00
_cell.angle_beta   90.00
_cell.angle_gamma   90.00
#
_symmetry.space_group_name_H-M   'P 1'
#
loop_
_entity.id
_entity.type
_entity.pdbx_description
1 polymer ?
#
loop_
_entity_poly.entity_id
_entity_poly.type
_entity_poly.pdbx_seq_one_letter_code
_entity_poly.pdbx_strand_id
1 'polypeptide(L)' 'LVIGYLSEEELLDTENPFVQLLSGVVWLIRNGSIYINESQATECDETQETGSFSKFVNVISARTAIGHDRKGQL' A
#
# COMPACT_ATOMS: atom_id res chain seq x y z
N LEU A 1 4.04 -3.28 13.63
CA LEU A 1 3.53 -3.51 12.26
C LEU A 1 3.46 -2.15 11.58
N VAL A 2 3.96 -2.06 10.36
CA VAL A 2 3.96 -0.81 9.58
C VAL A 2 3.21 -1.08 8.28
N ILE A 3 2.26 -0.21 7.94
CA ILE A 3 1.52 -0.24 6.67
C ILE A 3 1.44 1.21 6.19
N GLY A 4 1.84 1.45 4.94
CA GLY A 4 1.72 2.75 4.30
C GLY A 4 2.90 3.06 3.39
N TYR A 5 3.09 4.36 3.14
CA TYR A 5 4.20 4.88 2.36
C TYR A 5 5.38 5.18 3.26
N LEU A 6 6.57 4.82 2.81
CA LEU A 6 7.83 4.99 3.54
C LEU A 6 8.83 5.66 2.60
N SER A 7 9.55 6.65 3.11
CA SER A 7 10.73 7.20 2.45
C SER A 7 11.92 6.25 2.56
N GLU A 8 12.91 6.41 1.68
CA GLU A 8 14.14 5.63 1.75
C GLU A 8 14.88 5.82 3.08
N GLU A 9 14.84 7.03 3.64
CA GLU A 9 15.44 7.34 4.95
C GLU A 9 14.81 6.51 6.08
N GLU A 10 13.47 6.36 6.09
CA GLU A 10 12.77 5.51 7.06
C GLU A 10 13.09 4.02 6.88
N LEU A 11 13.38 3.58 5.65
CA LEU A 11 13.76 2.19 5.37
C LEU A 11 15.18 1.87 5.83
N LEU A 12 16.07 2.87 5.81
CA LEU A 12 17.48 2.73 6.17
C LEU A 12 17.76 3.02 7.65
N ASP A 13 16.72 3.28 8.45
CA ASP A 13 16.86 3.46 9.89
C ASP A 13 17.53 2.25 10.54
N THR A 14 18.51 2.52 11.40
CA THR A 14 19.30 1.51 12.11
C THR A 14 18.94 1.42 13.60
N GLU A 15 18.14 2.34 14.14
CA GLU A 15 17.67 2.28 15.53
C GLU A 15 16.62 1.19 15.71
N ASN A 16 15.65 1.11 14.79
CA ASN A 16 14.63 0.05 14.76
C ASN A 16 14.42 -0.47 13.32
N PRO A 17 15.39 -1.22 12.77
CA PRO A 17 15.38 -1.62 11.37
C PRO A 17 14.26 -2.61 11.05
N PHE A 18 13.76 -2.54 9.82
CA PHE A 18 12.83 -3.54 9.30
C PHE A 18 13.51 -4.92 9.21
N VAL A 19 12.93 -5.92 9.89
CA VAL A 19 13.33 -7.33 9.75
C VAL A 19 12.63 -7.99 8.56
N GLN A 20 11.39 -7.57 8.28
CA GLN A 20 10.60 -8.01 7.13
C GLN A 20 9.95 -6.80 6.49
N LEU A 21 10.05 -6.73 5.17
CA LEU A 21 9.45 -5.68 4.36
C LEU A 21 9.11 -6.24 2.98
N LEU A 22 7.94 -5.87 2.47
CA LEU A 22 7.52 -6.14 1.10
C LEU A 22 6.72 -4.95 0.59
N SER A 23 6.74 -4.74 -0.72
CA SER A 23 5.97 -3.68 -1.37
C SER A 23 4.75 -4.27 -2.05
N GLY A 24 3.64 -3.55 -1.95
CA GLY A 24 2.40 -3.83 -2.69
C GLY A 24 1.99 -2.62 -3.51
N VAL A 25 0.81 -2.70 -4.11
CA VAL A 25 0.16 -1.59 -4.84
C VAL A 25 -1.26 -1.45 -4.30
N VAL A 26 -1.67 -0.22 -4.01
CA VAL A 26 -2.87 0.22 -3.31
C VAL A 26 -2.87 -0.08 -1.81
N TRP A 27 -2.88 0.97 -1.00
CA TRP A 27 -3.19 0.87 0.42
C TRP A 27 -4.71 0.83 0.64
N LEU A 28 -5.23 -0.36 0.96
CA LEU A 28 -6.68 -0.60 0.99
C LEU A 28 -7.41 0.09 2.17
N ILE A 29 -6.86 -0.02 3.39
CA ILE A 29 -7.50 0.43 4.63
C ILE A 29 -6.49 1.17 5.50
N ARG A 30 -6.81 2.42 5.87
CA ARG A 30 -6.04 3.24 6.81
C ARG A 30 -6.90 3.56 8.02
N ASN A 31 -6.44 3.16 9.20
CA ASN A 31 -7.14 3.39 10.47
C ASN A 31 -8.62 2.94 10.47
N GLY A 32 -8.91 1.82 9.80
CA GLY A 32 -10.27 1.27 9.69
C GLY A 32 -11.15 1.91 8.60
N SER A 33 -10.63 2.90 7.85
CA SER A 33 -11.33 3.55 6.73
C SER A 33 -10.75 3.12 5.39
N ILE A 34 -11.60 3.02 4.36
CA ILE A 34 -11.18 2.75 2.98
C ILE A 34 -10.26 3.88 2.50
N TYR A 35 -9.15 3.53 1.83
CA TYR A 35 -8.10 4.48 1.43
C TYR A 35 -7.70 4.39 -0.06
N ILE A 36 -8.55 3.73 -0.87
CA ILE A 36 -8.27 3.42 -2.28
C ILE A 36 -8.13 4.69 -3.15
N ASN A 37 -8.90 5.74 -2.88
CA ASN A 37 -8.89 6.95 -3.71
C ASN A 37 -7.59 7.75 -3.49
N GLU A 38 -7.16 7.84 -2.25
CA GLU A 38 -5.90 8.47 -1.86
C GLU A 38 -4.71 7.69 -2.41
N SER A 39 -4.76 6.36 -2.39
CA SER A 39 -3.75 5.53 -3.04
C SER A 39 -3.70 5.71 -4.55
N GLN A 40 -4.85 5.82 -5.22
CA GLN A 40 -4.88 6.12 -6.66
C GLN A 40 -4.19 7.45 -6.99
N ALA A 41 -4.42 8.49 -6.18
CA ALA A 41 -3.79 9.79 -6.39
C ALA A 41 -2.28 9.78 -6.06
N THR A 42 -1.84 8.90 -5.15
CA THR A 42 -0.44 8.86 -4.67
C THR A 42 0.44 7.94 -5.50
N GLU A 43 -0.10 6.82 -5.98
CA GLU A 43 0.66 5.74 -6.62
C GLU A 43 0.55 5.73 -8.15
N CYS A 44 -0.35 6.53 -8.73
CA CYS A 44 -0.49 6.66 -10.17
C CYS A 44 0.30 7.87 -10.67
N ASP A 45 1.29 7.63 -11.53
CA ASP A 45 1.94 8.71 -12.27
C ASP A 45 0.95 9.30 -13.30
N GLU A 46 0.84 10.63 -13.35
CA GLU A 46 0.00 11.35 -14.33
C GLU A 46 0.42 11.10 -15.79
N THR A 47 1.57 10.46 -16.03
CA THR A 47 2.22 10.35 -17.34
C THR A 47 2.14 8.97 -18.00
N GLN A 48 1.67 7.93 -17.30
CA GLN A 48 1.62 6.55 -17.82
C GLN A 48 0.23 6.10 -18.26
N GLU A 49 0.08 5.86 -19.56
CA GLU A 49 -1.12 5.36 -20.26
C GLU A 49 -1.12 3.82 -20.47
N THR A 50 -0.45 3.04 -19.63
CA THR A 50 -0.34 1.58 -19.81
C THR A 50 -1.53 0.82 -19.19
N GLY A 51 -2.74 1.09 -19.71
CA GLY A 51 -3.98 0.50 -19.19
C GLY A 51 -4.30 1.06 -17.81
N SER A 52 -5.25 1.99 -17.74
CA SER A 52 -5.42 2.90 -16.58
C SER A 52 -5.24 2.18 -15.24
N PHE A 53 -4.42 2.73 -14.34
CA PHE A 53 -4.35 2.30 -12.94
C PHE A 53 -5.77 2.11 -12.35
N SER A 54 -6.71 2.96 -12.78
CA SER A 54 -8.15 2.80 -12.59
C SER A 54 -8.71 1.44 -13.03
N LYS A 55 -8.38 0.90 -14.23
CA LYS A 55 -8.75 -0.46 -14.63
C LYS A 55 -8.13 -1.51 -13.71
N PHE A 56 -6.86 -1.35 -13.30
CA PHE A 56 -6.24 -2.27 -12.33
C PHE A 56 -7.00 -2.28 -11.00
N VAL A 57 -7.44 -1.12 -10.50
CA VAL A 57 -8.23 -1.01 -9.27
C VAL A 57 -9.64 -1.58 -9.43
N ASN A 58 -10.30 -1.30 -10.57
CA ASN A 58 -11.73 -1.56 -10.74
C ASN A 58 -12.06 -2.96 -11.31
N VAL A 59 -11.12 -3.65 -11.96
CA VAL A 59 -11.40 -4.97 -12.56
C VAL A 59 -11.51 -6.06 -11.50
N ILE A 60 -12.58 -6.86 -11.60
CA ILE A 60 -12.74 -8.09 -10.81
C ILE A 60 -11.76 -9.14 -11.33
N SER A 61 -10.86 -9.56 -10.45
CA SER A 61 -9.84 -10.57 -10.72
C SER A 61 -9.41 -11.22 -9.40
N ALA A 62 -8.62 -12.29 -9.43
CA ALA A 62 -7.99 -12.83 -8.23
C ALA A 62 -7.05 -11.79 -7.60
N ARG A 63 -7.08 -11.64 -6.27
CA ARG A 63 -6.27 -10.69 -5.50
C ARG A 63 -5.78 -11.32 -4.21
N THR A 64 -4.68 -10.80 -3.69
CA THR A 64 -4.11 -11.14 -2.39
C THR A 64 -3.83 -9.85 -1.62
N ALA A 65 -3.96 -9.88 -0.31
CA ALA A 65 -3.71 -8.73 0.55
C ALA A 65 -3.08 -9.18 1.89
N ILE A 66 -2.41 -8.26 2.56
CA ILE A 66 -1.87 -8.42 3.91
C ILE A 66 -2.36 -7.24 4.77
N GLY A 67 -2.67 -7.48 6.04
CA GLY A 67 -3.21 -6.47 6.94
C GLY A 67 -2.91 -6.81 8.38
N HIS A 68 -3.61 -6.14 9.29
CA HIS A 68 -3.67 -6.54 10.69
C HIS A 68 -4.99 -6.10 11.34
N ASP A 69 -5.38 -6.78 12.41
CA ASP A 69 -6.56 -6.44 13.19
C ASP A 69 -6.26 -5.46 14.35
N ARG A 70 -7.29 -5.11 15.14
CA ARG A 70 -7.16 -4.22 16.30
C ARG A 70 -6.39 -4.82 17.47
N LYS A 71 -6.20 -6.15 17.49
CA LYS A 71 -5.41 -6.86 18.49
C LYS A 71 -3.95 -6.99 18.07
N GLY A 72 -3.59 -6.48 16.88
CA GLY A 72 -2.23 -6.57 16.32
C GLY A 72 -1.91 -7.92 15.70
N GLN A 73 -2.92 -8.72 15.37
CA GLN A 73 -2.77 -9.98 14.64
C GLN A 73 -2.71 -9.69 13.14
N LEU A 74 -1.81 -10.37 12.42
CA LEU A 74 -1.66 -10.27 10.96
C LEU A 74 -2.88 -10.86 10.22
#